data_AF-A0A8T6RQ19-F1
#
_entry.id   AF-A0A8T6RQ19-F1
#
_cell.length_a   1.000
_cell.length_b   1.000
_cell.length_c   1.000
_cell.angle_alpha   90.00
_cell.angle_beta   90.00
_cell.angle_gamma   90.00
#
_symmetry.space_group_name_H-M   'P 1'
#
loop_
_entity.id
_entity.type
_entity.pdbx_description
1 polymer ?
#
loop_
_entity_poly.entity_id
_entity_poly.type
_entity_poly.pdbx_seq_one_letter_code
_entity_poly.pdbx_strand_id
1 'polypeptide(L)'
;MLLTIIENLINSVENNEDIYNMEFLSREYLEMHHLKCEKCQKYRVECAFSPHCTDRKHLNILIQLNTPINQRIFPAYCYSLYIKNISDFLAKKETLTSPNDSWLYLEEYLDFYKKELGKIKDKDYRKMFEKLINVWIKEKKTIILEEKYENKNQFTFIFNDTVYRMNFSKNIIIIDVNRRLCHSNEELENYLEILSRYYELKPNFELIKDTKTIWYLKFKFKTRSKIENEDFLSKFSDYYNLYEENDDTIIIVDLKTSFYGYSDRKIQNYKNLRKIFEIMNHNIRKT
;
A
#
# COMPACT_ATOMS: atom_id res chain seq x y z
N MET A 1 -14.79 6.77 -26.74
CA MET A 1 -13.71 6.01 -27.41
C MET A 1 -12.48 5.89 -26.50
N LEU A 2 -11.77 6.97 -26.18
CA LEU A 2 -10.61 6.96 -25.26
C LEU A 2 -10.92 6.44 -23.84
N LEU A 3 -12.03 6.90 -23.23
CA LEU A 3 -12.48 6.41 -21.92
C LEU A 3 -12.82 4.92 -21.92
N THR A 4 -13.47 4.45 -22.98
CA THR A 4 -13.86 3.04 -23.18
C THR A 4 -12.63 2.15 -23.36
N ILE A 5 -11.60 2.63 -24.05
CA ILE A 5 -10.32 1.92 -24.21
C ILE A 5 -9.61 1.83 -22.86
N ILE A 6 -9.54 2.93 -22.10
CA ILE A 6 -8.94 2.96 -20.75
C ILE A 6 -9.69 2.05 -19.78
N GLU A 7 -11.02 2.05 -19.79
CA GLU A 7 -11.84 1.19 -18.94
C GLU A 7 -11.69 -0.30 -19.29
N ASN A 8 -11.64 -0.63 -20.57
CA ASN A 8 -11.38 -2.00 -21.03
C ASN A 8 -9.94 -2.44 -20.71
N LEU A 9 -8.97 -1.51 -20.78
CA LEU A 9 -7.57 -1.72 -20.38
C LEU A 9 -7.45 -2.05 -18.89
N ILE A 10 -8.08 -1.23 -18.03
CA ILE A 10 -8.03 -1.41 -16.58
C ILE A 10 -8.64 -2.76 -16.21
N ASN A 11 -9.77 -3.13 -16.82
CA ASN A 11 -10.41 -4.42 -16.59
C ASN A 11 -9.54 -5.60 -17.07
N SER A 12 -8.81 -5.46 -18.18
CA SER A 12 -7.92 -6.51 -18.70
C SER A 12 -6.66 -6.69 -17.84
N VAL A 13 -6.08 -5.59 -17.35
CA VAL A 13 -4.94 -5.60 -16.40
C VAL A 13 -5.36 -6.20 -15.04
N GLU A 14 -6.58 -5.93 -14.59
CA GLU A 14 -7.13 -6.51 -13.35
C GLU A 14 -7.39 -8.03 -13.47
N ASN A 15 -7.64 -8.54 -14.68
CA ASN A 15 -7.97 -9.95 -14.93
C ASN A 15 -6.79 -10.83 -15.36
N ASN A 16 -5.55 -10.30 -15.40
CA ASN A 16 -4.32 -11.10 -15.59
C ASN A 16 -4.23 -11.86 -16.93
N GLU A 17 -4.80 -11.34 -18.03
CA GLU A 17 -4.73 -11.96 -19.36
C GLU A 17 -3.57 -11.40 -20.22
N ASP A 18 -2.61 -12.28 -20.52
CA ASP A 18 -1.49 -12.20 -21.48
C ASP A 18 -0.38 -11.14 -21.32
N ILE A 19 0.86 -11.64 -21.21
CA ILE A 19 2.12 -10.86 -21.23
C ILE A 19 2.26 -10.05 -22.53
N TYR A 20 1.75 -10.58 -23.65
CA TYR A 20 1.78 -9.90 -24.96
C TYR A 20 0.91 -8.64 -24.99
N ASN A 21 -0.20 -8.64 -24.24
CA ASN A 21 -1.03 -7.45 -24.08
C ASN A 21 -0.28 -6.41 -23.24
N MET A 22 0.43 -6.82 -22.19
CA MET A 22 1.13 -5.89 -21.30
C MET A 22 2.25 -5.08 -21.99
N GLU A 23 3.00 -5.68 -22.93
CA GLU A 23 3.99 -4.93 -23.73
C GLU A 23 3.34 -3.92 -24.68
N PHE A 24 2.26 -4.32 -25.35
CA PHE A 24 1.49 -3.42 -26.21
C PHE A 24 0.90 -2.25 -25.41
N LEU A 25 0.25 -2.55 -24.27
CA LEU A 25 -0.32 -1.55 -23.38
C LEU A 25 0.74 -0.62 -22.81
N SER A 26 1.91 -1.14 -22.45
CA SER A 26 3.05 -0.32 -22.02
C SER A 26 3.44 0.66 -23.12
N ARG A 27 3.57 0.20 -24.36
CA ARG A 27 3.95 1.04 -25.50
C ARG A 27 2.93 2.14 -25.78
N GLU A 28 1.65 1.79 -25.89
CA GLU A 28 0.57 2.76 -26.12
C GLU A 28 0.51 3.80 -24.99
N TYR A 29 0.62 3.35 -23.73
CA TYR A 29 0.64 4.23 -22.58
C TYR A 29 1.86 5.18 -22.59
N LEU A 30 3.03 4.69 -23.01
CA LEU A 30 4.23 5.50 -23.14
C LEU A 30 4.13 6.52 -24.27
N GLU A 31 3.60 6.15 -25.44
CA GLU A 31 3.39 7.06 -26.55
C GLU A 31 2.46 8.21 -26.16
N MET A 32 1.36 7.92 -25.45
CA MET A 32 0.46 8.93 -24.91
C MET A 32 1.13 9.92 -23.94
N HIS A 33 2.20 9.48 -23.26
CA HIS A 33 2.88 10.26 -22.22
C HIS A 33 4.27 10.78 -22.63
N HIS A 34 4.77 10.41 -23.81
CA HIS A 34 6.11 10.74 -24.30
C HIS A 34 6.40 12.24 -24.26
N LEU A 35 5.46 13.07 -24.74
CA LEU A 35 5.61 14.53 -24.75
C LEU A 35 5.71 15.14 -23.34
N LYS A 36 5.05 14.53 -22.34
CA LYS A 36 5.18 14.97 -20.93
C LYS A 36 6.55 14.59 -20.37
N CYS A 37 7.03 13.40 -20.70
CA CYS A 37 8.35 12.90 -20.33
C CYS A 37 9.46 13.78 -20.93
N GLU A 38 9.41 14.09 -22.22
CA GLU A 38 10.38 14.97 -22.90
C GLU A 38 10.41 16.37 -22.29
N LYS A 39 9.25 16.97 -22.00
CA LYS A 39 9.18 18.28 -21.32
C LYS A 39 9.83 18.23 -19.94
N CYS A 40 9.58 17.19 -19.15
CA CYS A 40 10.22 17.01 -17.85
C CYS A 40 11.74 16.81 -17.94
N GLN A 41 12.23 16.13 -18.98
CA GLN A 41 13.67 15.98 -19.21
C GLN A 41 14.33 17.30 -19.65
N LYS A 42 13.62 18.13 -20.43
CA LYS A 42 14.09 19.44 -20.90
C LYS A 42 14.10 20.48 -19.76
N TYR A 43 13.08 20.49 -18.91
CA TYR A 43 12.91 21.45 -17.81
C TYR A 43 13.06 20.77 -16.45
N ARG A 44 14.28 20.24 -16.19
CA ARG A 44 14.56 19.40 -15.00
C ARG A 44 14.27 20.08 -13.68
N VAL A 45 14.67 21.34 -13.53
CA VAL A 45 14.46 22.12 -12.29
C VAL A 45 12.97 22.32 -12.03
N GLU A 46 12.22 22.74 -13.04
CA GLU A 46 10.77 22.89 -12.94
C GLU A 46 10.09 21.56 -12.61
N CYS A 47 10.46 20.47 -13.30
CA CYS A 47 9.89 19.14 -13.06
C CYS A 47 10.24 18.57 -11.67
N ALA A 48 11.34 19.01 -11.05
CA ALA A 48 11.69 18.60 -9.67
C ALA A 48 10.74 19.20 -8.63
N PHE A 49 10.25 20.43 -8.85
CA PHE A 49 9.32 21.13 -7.95
C PHE A 49 7.85 20.92 -8.34
N SER A 50 7.57 20.74 -9.63
CA SER A 50 6.23 20.57 -10.19
C SER A 50 6.29 19.60 -11.37
N PRO A 51 6.30 18.27 -11.11
CA PRO A 51 6.40 17.28 -12.16
C PRO A 51 5.23 17.38 -13.15
N HIS A 52 5.53 17.57 -14.44
CA HIS A 52 4.53 17.58 -15.51
C HIS A 52 3.88 16.20 -15.73
N CYS A 53 4.50 15.13 -15.21
CA CYS A 53 3.81 13.88 -14.95
C CYS A 53 2.92 14.06 -13.71
N THR A 54 1.71 14.56 -13.95
CA THR A 54 0.63 14.62 -12.95
C THR A 54 0.50 13.27 -12.27
N ASP A 55 0.86 13.24 -10.98
CA ASP A 55 0.96 12.07 -10.11
C ASP A 55 1.98 11.00 -10.52
N ARG A 56 2.84 10.64 -9.55
CA ARG A 56 3.72 9.45 -9.58
C ARG A 56 2.98 8.13 -9.85
N LYS A 57 1.63 8.16 -9.89
CA LYS A 57 0.77 7.13 -10.48
C LYS A 57 1.25 6.65 -11.85
N HIS A 58 1.81 7.54 -12.69
CA HIS A 58 2.37 7.15 -13.98
C HIS A 58 3.53 6.15 -13.83
N LEU A 59 4.45 6.41 -12.89
CA LEU A 59 5.57 5.49 -12.61
C LEU A 59 5.06 4.19 -11.98
N ASN A 60 4.08 4.26 -11.07
CA ASN A 60 3.48 3.05 -10.50
C ASN A 60 2.82 2.16 -11.57
N ILE A 61 2.15 2.75 -12.56
CA ILE A 61 1.56 2.02 -13.68
C ILE A 61 2.66 1.33 -14.51
N LEU A 62 3.74 2.03 -14.85
CA LEU A 62 4.84 1.42 -15.62
C LEU A 62 5.51 0.27 -14.85
N ILE A 63 5.65 0.39 -13.53
CA ILE A 63 6.17 -0.69 -12.68
C ILE A 63 5.17 -1.86 -12.64
N GLN A 64 3.86 -1.59 -12.53
CA GLN A 64 2.80 -2.60 -12.58
C GLN A 64 2.78 -3.39 -13.88
N LEU A 65 3.03 -2.72 -15.00
CA LEU A 65 3.10 -3.34 -16.32
C LEU A 65 4.38 -4.18 -16.51
N ASN A 66 5.23 -4.29 -15.48
CA ASN A 66 6.52 -4.96 -15.51
C ASN A 66 7.40 -4.47 -16.68
N THR A 67 7.24 -3.19 -17.05
CA THR A 67 7.94 -2.63 -18.19
C THR A 67 9.43 -2.60 -17.88
N PRO A 68 10.31 -3.19 -18.71
CA PRO A 68 11.74 -3.17 -18.45
C PRO A 68 12.21 -1.73 -18.24
N ILE A 69 12.99 -1.50 -17.19
CA ILE A 69 13.60 -0.20 -16.91
C ILE A 69 14.74 0.01 -17.91
N ASN A 70 14.37 0.30 -19.16
CA ASN A 70 15.30 0.79 -20.15
C ASN A 70 15.16 2.32 -20.18
N GLN A 71 16.29 2.99 -20.39
CA GLN A 71 16.37 4.46 -20.42
C GLN A 71 15.56 5.10 -21.56
N ARG A 72 15.01 4.30 -22.49
CA ARG A 72 14.18 4.76 -23.61
C ARG A 72 12.70 4.84 -23.24
N ILE A 73 12.27 4.09 -22.23
CA ILE A 73 10.87 3.93 -21.83
C ILE A 73 10.57 4.73 -20.56
N PHE A 74 11.42 4.63 -19.53
CA PHE A 74 11.29 5.49 -18.36
C PHE A 74 12.02 6.81 -18.60
N PRO A 75 11.42 7.97 -18.30
CA PRO A 75 12.18 9.20 -18.20
C PRO A 75 13.19 9.06 -17.05
N ALA A 76 14.44 8.75 -17.39
CA ALA A 76 15.50 8.41 -16.45
C ALA A 76 15.64 9.43 -15.30
N TYR A 77 15.43 10.71 -15.62
CA TYR A 77 15.42 11.78 -14.63
C TYR A 77 14.27 11.65 -13.62
N CYS A 78 13.02 11.53 -14.08
CA CYS A 78 11.86 11.42 -13.19
C CYS A 78 11.93 10.16 -12.32
N TYR A 79 12.39 9.05 -12.91
CA TYR A 79 12.59 7.81 -12.17
C TYR A 79 13.70 7.97 -11.13
N SER A 80 14.84 8.62 -11.46
CA SER A 80 15.90 8.88 -10.49
C SER A 80 15.45 9.76 -9.31
N LEU A 81 14.63 10.79 -9.57
CA LEU A 81 14.04 11.62 -8.53
C LEU A 81 13.06 10.83 -7.65
N TYR A 82 12.30 9.92 -8.25
CA TYR A 82 11.39 9.03 -7.55
C TYR A 82 12.14 8.09 -6.60
N ILE A 83 13.18 7.42 -7.09
CA ILE A 83 14.08 6.58 -6.28
C ILE A 83 14.70 7.38 -5.14
N LYS A 84 15.21 8.59 -5.43
CA LYS A 84 15.78 9.47 -4.42
C LYS A 84 14.76 9.83 -3.34
N ASN A 85 13.55 10.22 -3.72
CA ASN A 85 12.50 10.57 -2.75
C ASN A 85 12.12 9.38 -1.88
N ILE A 86 12.06 8.17 -2.43
CA ILE A 86 11.83 6.95 -1.63
C ILE A 86 13.00 6.73 -0.67
N SER A 87 14.24 6.82 -1.15
CA SER A 87 15.43 6.66 -0.31
C SER A 87 15.47 7.66 0.84
N ASP A 88 15.19 8.94 0.56
CA ASP A 88 15.11 10.00 1.57
C ASP A 88 13.99 9.72 2.58
N PHE A 89 12.82 9.23 2.14
CA PHE A 89 11.74 8.82 3.04
C PHE A 89 12.13 7.65 3.96
N LEU A 90 12.74 6.60 3.40
CA LEU A 90 13.21 5.44 4.18
C LEU A 90 14.27 5.83 5.20
N ALA A 91 15.10 6.83 4.87
CA ALA A 91 16.09 7.44 5.75
C ALA A 91 15.52 8.48 6.72
N LYS A 92 14.18 8.66 6.77
CA LYS A 92 13.47 9.66 7.60
C LYS A 92 13.93 11.11 7.38
N LYS A 93 14.32 11.43 6.15
CA LYS A 93 14.64 12.80 5.71
C LYS A 93 13.40 13.49 5.14
N GLU A 94 13.49 14.81 5.01
CA GLU A 94 12.48 15.60 4.32
C GLU A 94 12.34 15.13 2.86
N THR A 95 11.10 15.00 2.40
CA THR A 95 10.81 14.53 1.05
C THR A 95 9.95 15.55 0.32
N LEU A 96 10.18 15.68 -0.98
CA LEU A 96 9.41 16.59 -1.83
C LEU A 96 7.94 16.17 -1.88
N THR A 97 7.67 14.87 -1.83
CA THR A 97 6.31 14.35 -1.70
C THR A 97 6.27 13.08 -0.85
N SER A 98 5.15 12.85 -0.16
CA SER A 98 4.90 11.60 0.55
C SER A 98 4.86 10.41 -0.43
N PRO A 99 5.59 9.31 -0.15
CA PRO A 99 5.59 8.11 -0.99
C PRO A 99 4.46 7.13 -0.65
N ASN A 100 3.27 7.63 -0.30
CA ASN A 100 2.08 6.79 -0.09
C ASN A 100 1.82 5.86 -1.29
N ASP A 101 1.64 4.57 -1.02
CA ASP A 101 1.35 3.54 -2.02
C ASP A 101 2.34 3.54 -3.21
N SER A 102 3.63 3.79 -2.94
CA SER A 102 4.70 3.88 -3.96
C SER A 102 5.20 2.51 -4.36
N TRP A 103 5.31 2.26 -5.67
CA TRP A 103 5.77 1.00 -6.25
C TRP A 103 7.26 1.03 -6.54
N LEU A 104 7.95 -0.07 -6.30
CA LEU A 104 9.37 -0.20 -6.60
C LEU A 104 9.69 -1.65 -6.98
N TYR A 105 10.69 -1.89 -7.81
CA TYR A 105 11.18 -3.26 -7.99
C TYR A 105 11.98 -3.69 -6.76
N LEU A 106 11.94 -4.99 -6.46
CA LEU A 106 12.67 -5.54 -5.30
C LEU A 106 14.17 -5.30 -5.42
N GLU A 107 14.72 -5.30 -6.63
CA GLU A 107 16.13 -5.00 -6.87
C GLU A 107 16.50 -3.60 -6.35
N GLU A 108 15.79 -2.55 -6.76
CA GLU A 108 16.08 -1.19 -6.27
C GLU A 108 15.80 -1.03 -4.77
N TYR A 109 14.78 -1.72 -4.26
CA TYR A 109 14.49 -1.67 -2.83
C TYR A 109 15.63 -2.27 -2.00
N LEU A 110 16.08 -3.46 -2.37
CA LEU A 110 17.19 -4.16 -1.70
C LEU A 110 18.51 -3.41 -1.91
N ASP A 111 18.64 -2.67 -3.00
CA ASP A 111 19.78 -1.79 -3.27
C ASP A 111 19.98 -0.72 -2.18
N PHE A 112 18.91 -0.24 -1.55
CA PHE A 112 19.00 0.69 -0.42
C PHE A 112 19.71 0.08 0.80
N TYR A 113 19.69 -1.25 0.92
CA TYR A 113 20.27 -2.01 2.04
C TYR A 113 21.51 -2.82 1.63
N LYS A 114 22.21 -2.40 0.57
CA LYS A 114 23.44 -3.05 0.08
C LYS A 114 24.51 -3.20 1.16
N LYS A 115 24.59 -2.26 2.11
CA LYS A 115 25.60 -2.29 3.18
C LYS A 115 25.33 -3.46 4.13
N GLU A 116 24.07 -3.70 4.45
CA GLU A 116 23.58 -4.77 5.31
C GLU A 116 23.61 -6.13 4.60
N LEU A 117 23.27 -6.16 3.31
CA LEU A 117 23.19 -7.38 2.51
C LEU A 117 24.54 -7.84 1.95
N GLY A 118 25.51 -6.94 1.81
CA GLY A 118 26.75 -7.19 1.09
C GLY A 118 26.55 -7.24 -0.43
N LYS A 119 27.46 -7.88 -1.16
CA LYS A 119 27.35 -8.01 -2.62
C LYS A 119 26.12 -8.85 -2.99
N ILE A 120 25.17 -8.22 -3.68
CA ILE A 120 24.04 -8.87 -4.34
C ILE A 120 24.59 -9.64 -5.53
N LYS A 121 24.69 -10.96 -5.43
CA LYS A 121 25.17 -11.84 -6.51
C LYS A 121 24.08 -12.75 -7.06
N ASP A 122 23.02 -12.96 -6.28
CA ASP A 122 21.91 -13.84 -6.59
C ASP A 122 20.65 -12.99 -6.79
N LYS A 123 19.81 -13.36 -7.75
CA LYS A 123 18.50 -12.73 -8.01
C LYS A 123 17.37 -13.37 -7.18
N ASP A 124 17.71 -14.24 -6.23
CA ASP A 124 16.79 -14.75 -5.23
C ASP A 124 16.46 -13.67 -4.18
N TYR A 125 15.57 -12.75 -4.55
CA TYR A 125 15.15 -11.63 -3.70
C TYR A 125 14.49 -12.07 -2.39
N ARG A 126 13.90 -13.27 -2.35
CA ARG A 126 13.32 -13.83 -1.13
C ARG A 126 14.41 -14.11 -0.10
N LYS A 127 15.44 -14.88 -0.48
CA LYS A 127 16.56 -15.17 0.43
C LYS A 127 17.25 -13.89 0.91
N MET A 128 17.35 -12.90 0.02
CA MET A 128 17.92 -11.60 0.37
C MET A 128 17.06 -10.86 1.40
N PHE A 129 15.74 -10.87 1.24
CA PHE A 129 14.84 -10.25 2.21
C PHE A 129 14.85 -10.99 3.55
N GLU A 130 14.87 -12.32 3.56
CA GLU A 130 15.02 -13.12 4.79
C GLU A 130 16.34 -12.81 5.50
N LYS A 131 17.43 -12.63 4.75
CA LYS A 131 18.71 -12.16 5.31
C LYS A 131 18.57 -10.75 5.92
N LEU A 132 17.87 -9.84 5.25
CA LEU A 132 17.63 -8.48 5.74
C LEU A 132 16.84 -8.48 7.06
N ILE A 133 15.77 -9.28 7.14
CA ILE A 133 14.99 -9.47 8.36
C ILE A 133 15.89 -9.95 9.50
N ASN A 134 16.74 -10.94 9.24
CA ASN A 134 17.67 -11.46 10.25
C ASN A 134 18.65 -10.39 10.76
N VAL A 135 19.13 -9.50 9.89
CA VAL A 135 19.95 -8.35 10.30
C VAL A 135 19.15 -7.41 11.18
N TRP A 136 17.92 -7.05 10.79
CA TRP A 136 17.07 -6.14 11.55
C TRP A 136 16.70 -6.70 12.94
N ILE A 137 16.41 -8.00 13.03
CA ILE A 137 16.16 -8.69 14.31
C ILE A 137 17.41 -8.62 15.20
N LYS A 138 18.60 -8.89 14.66
CA LYS A 138 19.87 -8.80 15.41
C LYS A 138 20.15 -7.38 15.90
N GLU A 139 19.79 -6.38 15.10
CA GLU A 139 19.90 -4.96 15.44
C GLU A 139 18.78 -4.47 16.38
N LYS A 140 17.90 -5.37 16.83
CA LYS A 140 16.74 -5.06 17.69
C LYS A 140 15.80 -4.00 17.08
N LYS A 141 15.72 -3.94 15.76
CA LYS A 141 14.76 -3.06 15.07
C LYS A 141 13.36 -3.65 15.20
N THR A 142 12.37 -2.78 15.45
CA THR A 142 10.97 -3.20 15.54
C THR A 142 10.44 -3.54 14.16
N ILE A 143 10.20 -4.82 13.93
CA ILE A 143 9.54 -5.33 12.73
C ILE A 143 8.34 -6.18 13.13
N ILE A 144 7.20 -5.91 12.52
CA ILE A 144 6.01 -6.75 12.61
C ILE A 144 5.78 -7.34 11.25
N LEU A 145 5.83 -8.67 11.16
CA LEU A 145 5.78 -9.40 9.91
C LEU A 145 4.64 -10.42 9.96
N GLU A 146 3.92 -10.53 8.84
CA GLU A 146 2.98 -11.60 8.55
C GLU A 146 3.37 -12.24 7.21
N GLU A 147 3.62 -13.56 7.23
CA GLU A 147 3.80 -14.39 6.03
C GLU A 147 2.54 -15.24 5.87
N LYS A 148 1.72 -14.95 4.86
CA LYS A 148 0.52 -15.74 4.56
C LYS A 148 0.34 -15.84 3.06
N TYR A 149 0.61 -17.02 2.50
CA TYR A 149 0.06 -17.56 1.25
C TYR A 149 0.32 -19.07 1.24
N GLU A 150 -0.62 -19.87 0.73
CA GLU A 150 -0.36 -21.29 0.37
C GLU A 150 0.87 -21.44 -0.55
N ASN A 151 1.26 -20.36 -1.25
CA ASN A 151 2.41 -20.28 -2.16
C ASN A 151 3.59 -19.41 -1.67
N LYS A 152 3.59 -18.90 -0.43
CA LYS A 152 4.71 -18.14 0.21
C LYS A 152 5.38 -17.01 -0.62
N ASN A 153 4.68 -16.40 -1.57
CA ASN A 153 5.27 -15.46 -2.54
C ASN A 153 5.01 -13.98 -2.27
N GLN A 154 4.28 -13.65 -1.21
CA GLN A 154 4.11 -12.25 -0.80
C GLN A 154 4.20 -12.09 0.72
N PHE A 155 4.69 -10.94 1.12
CA PHE A 155 4.96 -10.58 2.52
C PHE A 155 4.33 -9.22 2.78
N THR A 156 3.66 -9.08 3.93
CA THR A 156 3.25 -7.76 4.43
C THR A 156 3.97 -7.54 5.75
N PHE A 157 4.54 -6.36 5.95
CA PHE A 157 5.26 -6.05 7.19
C PHE A 157 5.21 -4.57 7.52
N ILE A 158 5.42 -4.25 8.81
CA ILE A 158 5.64 -2.90 9.30
C ILE A 158 7.07 -2.79 9.78
N PHE A 159 7.77 -1.76 9.30
CA PHE A 159 9.13 -1.43 9.70
C PHE A 159 9.28 0.09 9.75
N ASN A 160 9.78 0.62 10.88
CA ASN A 160 9.91 2.06 11.13
C ASN A 160 8.61 2.84 10.83
N ASP A 161 7.47 2.34 11.32
CA ASP A 161 6.14 2.95 11.15
C ASP A 161 5.69 3.08 9.68
N THR A 162 6.28 2.31 8.78
CA THR A 162 5.87 2.24 7.37
C THR A 162 5.35 0.84 7.08
N VAL A 163 4.20 0.74 6.42
CA VAL A 163 3.67 -0.55 5.97
C VAL A 163 4.19 -0.87 4.58
N TYR A 164 4.69 -2.09 4.40
CA TYR A 164 5.22 -2.60 3.14
C TYR A 164 4.46 -3.82 2.70
N ARG A 165 4.34 -3.99 1.37
CA ARG A 165 3.82 -5.20 0.74
C ARG A 165 4.76 -5.64 -0.37
N MET A 166 5.39 -6.80 -0.22
CA MET A 166 6.28 -7.39 -1.22
C MET A 166 5.59 -8.50 -1.97
N ASN A 167 5.82 -8.60 -3.28
CA ASN A 167 5.41 -9.72 -4.11
C ASN A 167 6.63 -10.22 -4.90
N PHE A 168 7.16 -11.38 -4.50
CA PHE A 168 8.35 -11.99 -5.10
C PHE A 168 8.09 -12.50 -6.51
N SER A 169 6.89 -13.02 -6.80
CA SER A 169 6.56 -13.47 -8.17
C SER A 169 6.57 -12.32 -9.18
N LYS A 170 6.18 -11.12 -8.73
CA LYS A 170 6.18 -9.91 -9.56
C LYS A 170 7.44 -9.07 -9.41
N ASN A 171 8.38 -9.45 -8.55
CA ASN A 171 9.59 -8.68 -8.21
C ASN A 171 9.32 -7.22 -7.81
N ILE A 172 8.26 -6.97 -7.05
CA ILE A 172 7.86 -5.61 -6.63
C ILE A 172 7.67 -5.49 -5.11
N ILE A 173 7.78 -4.27 -4.63
CA ILE A 173 7.36 -3.83 -3.30
C ILE A 173 6.50 -2.57 -3.41
N ILE A 174 5.51 -2.48 -2.54
CA ILE A 174 4.70 -1.29 -2.31
C ILE A 174 5.09 -0.72 -0.95
N ILE A 175 5.40 0.57 -0.92
CA ILE A 175 5.86 1.32 0.25
C ILE A 175 4.73 2.22 0.75
N ASP A 176 4.59 2.28 2.08
CA ASP A 176 3.61 3.10 2.80
C ASP A 176 2.18 2.87 2.33
N VAL A 177 1.75 1.60 2.40
CA VAL A 177 0.41 1.15 2.00
C VAL A 177 -0.63 1.82 2.90
N ASN A 178 -1.34 2.82 2.37
CA ASN A 178 -2.25 3.68 3.13
C ASN A 178 -3.64 3.83 2.47
N ARG A 179 -3.72 3.86 1.14
CA ARG A 179 -5.00 4.10 0.42
C ARG A 179 -5.34 3.02 -0.59
N ARG A 180 -4.45 2.05 -0.82
CA ARG A 180 -4.65 1.05 -1.86
C ARG A 180 -5.70 0.01 -1.47
N LEU A 181 -6.60 -0.26 -2.41
CA LEU A 181 -7.57 -1.33 -2.31
C LEU A 181 -6.79 -2.65 -2.12
N CYS A 182 -7.14 -3.41 -1.09
CA CYS A 182 -6.81 -4.82 -1.09
C CYS A 182 -7.57 -5.45 -2.27
N HIS A 183 -6.94 -6.36 -3.00
CA HIS A 183 -7.48 -7.04 -4.17
C HIS A 183 -8.17 -8.35 -3.79
N SER A 184 -7.91 -8.84 -2.58
CA SER A 184 -8.58 -10.02 -2.03
C SER A 184 -8.97 -9.81 -0.57
N ASN A 185 -9.93 -10.61 -0.13
CA ASN A 185 -10.32 -10.74 1.27
C ASN A 185 -9.13 -11.11 2.17
N GLU A 186 -8.27 -12.00 1.70
CA GLU A 186 -7.07 -12.44 2.41
C GLU A 186 -6.06 -11.30 2.58
N GLU A 187 -5.84 -10.51 1.52
CA GLU A 187 -4.94 -9.35 1.57
C GLU A 187 -5.42 -8.29 2.57
N LEU A 188 -6.74 -8.09 2.65
CA LEU A 188 -7.36 -7.20 3.63
C LEU A 188 -7.20 -7.74 5.06
N GLU A 189 -7.54 -9.01 5.29
CA GLU A 189 -7.38 -9.66 6.58
C GLU A 189 -5.95 -9.55 7.11
N ASN A 190 -4.95 -9.84 6.27
CA ASN A 190 -3.53 -9.76 6.63
C ASN A 190 -3.11 -8.34 7.00
N TYR A 191 -3.57 -7.35 6.23
CA TYR A 191 -3.28 -5.95 6.52
C TYR A 191 -3.89 -5.51 7.86
N LEU A 192 -5.14 -5.90 8.13
CA LEU A 192 -5.83 -5.58 9.37
C LEU A 192 -5.19 -6.29 10.58
N GLU A 193 -4.78 -7.55 10.44
CA GLU A 193 -4.09 -8.31 11.49
C GLU A 193 -2.75 -7.65 11.85
N ILE A 194 -1.93 -7.27 10.86
CA ILE A 194 -0.68 -6.54 11.08
C ILE A 194 -0.92 -5.21 11.81
N LEU A 195 -1.93 -4.44 11.39
CA LEU A 195 -2.26 -3.18 12.05
C LEU A 195 -2.72 -3.43 13.49
N SER A 196 -3.50 -4.49 13.73
CA SER A 196 -3.96 -4.84 15.08
C SER A 196 -2.80 -5.14 16.03
N ARG A 197 -1.77 -5.84 15.53
CA ARG A 197 -0.54 -6.15 16.27
C ARG A 197 0.30 -4.90 16.50
N TYR A 198 0.48 -4.08 15.46
CA TYR A 198 1.27 -2.85 15.53
C TYR A 198 0.71 -1.82 16.50
N TYR A 199 -0.62 -1.69 16.54
CA TYR A 199 -1.29 -0.80 17.46
C TYR A 199 -1.69 -1.49 18.78
N GLU A 200 -1.25 -2.73 19.02
CA GLU A 200 -1.52 -3.49 20.26
C GLU A 200 -3.01 -3.53 20.65
N LEU A 201 -3.88 -3.72 19.66
CA LEU A 201 -5.33 -3.62 19.86
C LEU A 201 -5.97 -4.90 20.40
N LYS A 202 -5.26 -6.04 20.41
CA LYS A 202 -5.78 -7.27 21.01
C LYS A 202 -5.73 -7.19 22.55
N PRO A 203 -6.78 -7.64 23.27
CA PRO A 203 -7.94 -8.42 22.80
C PRO A 203 -9.15 -7.58 22.37
N ASN A 204 -9.03 -6.25 22.36
CA ASN A 204 -10.12 -5.30 22.12
C ASN A 204 -10.49 -5.14 20.63
N PHE A 205 -9.93 -5.96 19.75
CA PHE A 205 -10.15 -5.93 18.30
C PHE A 205 -10.55 -7.31 17.80
N GLU A 206 -11.62 -7.34 17.01
CA GLU A 206 -12.09 -8.53 16.31
C GLU A 206 -12.46 -8.15 14.87
N LEU A 207 -12.05 -9.00 13.93
CA LEU A 207 -12.40 -8.87 12.54
C LEU A 207 -13.60 -9.77 12.24
N ILE A 208 -14.72 -9.17 11.85
CA ILE A 208 -15.96 -9.90 11.56
C ILE A 208 -16.20 -9.89 10.05
N LYS A 209 -16.53 -11.05 9.50
CA LYS A 209 -16.93 -11.22 8.10
C LYS A 209 -18.36 -11.71 8.04
N ASP A 210 -19.22 -10.96 7.37
CA ASP A 210 -20.58 -11.43 7.06
C ASP A 210 -20.58 -12.33 5.81
N THR A 211 -21.60 -13.17 5.72
CA THR A 211 -21.97 -14.04 4.60
C THR A 211 -21.93 -13.36 3.23
N LYS A 212 -22.16 -12.04 3.17
CA LYS A 212 -22.16 -11.22 1.94
C LYS A 212 -20.81 -10.58 1.59
N THR A 213 -19.69 -11.07 2.13
CA THR A 213 -18.32 -10.53 1.90
C THR A 213 -18.07 -9.12 2.44
N ILE A 214 -18.94 -8.65 3.34
CA ILE A 214 -18.76 -7.38 4.04
C ILE A 214 -17.89 -7.63 5.27
N TRP A 215 -16.82 -6.85 5.40
CA TRP A 215 -15.96 -6.86 6.57
C TRP A 215 -16.32 -5.74 7.54
N TYR A 216 -16.32 -6.08 8.82
CA TYR A 216 -16.54 -5.16 9.92
C TYR A 216 -15.36 -5.22 10.89
N LEU A 217 -14.96 -4.05 11.38
CA LEU A 217 -14.00 -3.96 12.48
C LEU A 217 -14.77 -3.78 13.79
N LYS A 218 -14.71 -4.77 14.67
CA LYS A 218 -15.30 -4.70 16.01
C LYS A 218 -14.23 -4.28 17.00
N PHE A 219 -14.45 -3.15 17.67
CA PHE A 219 -13.61 -2.66 18.76
C PHE A 219 -14.40 -2.67 20.07
N LYS A 220 -13.79 -3.20 21.14
CA LYS A 220 -14.38 -3.28 22.48
C LYS A 220 -13.72 -2.26 23.42
N PHE A 221 -14.53 -1.60 24.24
CA PHE A 221 -14.07 -0.60 25.20
C PHE A 221 -14.75 -0.80 26.55
N LYS A 222 -13.97 -0.72 27.62
CA LYS A 222 -14.45 -0.97 29.01
C LYS A 222 -15.35 0.12 29.59
N THR A 223 -15.47 1.30 28.96
CA THR A 223 -16.19 2.42 29.58
C THR A 223 -16.82 3.35 28.55
N ARG A 224 -18.14 3.54 28.66
CA ARG A 224 -18.98 4.34 27.75
C ARG A 224 -18.64 5.84 27.74
N SER A 225 -18.23 6.39 28.88
CA SER A 225 -18.09 7.85 29.10
C SER A 225 -17.00 8.54 28.28
N LYS A 226 -16.12 7.81 27.58
CA LYS A 226 -15.08 8.37 26.71
C LYS A 226 -15.40 8.28 25.21
N ILE A 227 -16.41 7.50 24.82
CA ILE A 227 -16.75 7.23 23.41
C ILE A 227 -17.86 8.17 22.92
N GLU A 228 -18.76 8.61 23.80
CA GLU A 228 -19.80 9.61 23.49
C GLU A 228 -19.24 11.04 23.33
N ASN A 229 -17.92 11.21 23.23
CA ASN A 229 -17.35 12.47 22.78
C ASN A 229 -17.70 12.65 21.29
N GLU A 230 -18.54 13.63 20.98
CA GLU A 230 -18.94 13.97 19.61
C GLU A 230 -17.73 14.20 18.68
N ASP A 231 -16.58 14.67 19.19
CA ASP A 231 -15.33 14.82 18.42
C ASP A 231 -14.68 13.47 18.03
N PHE A 232 -14.87 12.43 18.84
CA PHE A 232 -14.38 11.10 18.51
C PHE A 232 -15.28 10.41 17.46
N LEU A 233 -16.59 10.43 17.67
CA LEU A 233 -17.55 9.78 16.77
C LEU A 233 -17.69 10.49 15.42
N SER A 234 -17.54 11.82 15.38
CA SER A 234 -17.52 12.59 14.13
C SER A 234 -16.38 12.20 13.20
N LYS A 235 -15.28 11.59 13.71
CA LYS A 235 -14.19 11.05 12.87
C LYS A 235 -14.61 9.82 12.06
N PHE A 236 -15.77 9.23 12.38
CA PHE A 236 -16.32 8.04 11.73
C PHE A 236 -17.68 8.29 11.06
N SER A 237 -18.17 9.54 11.06
CA SER A 237 -19.51 9.91 10.57
C SER A 237 -19.83 9.19 9.26
N ASP A 238 -21.00 8.56 9.23
CA ASP A 238 -21.62 7.81 8.12
C ASP A 238 -21.36 6.29 8.04
N TYR A 239 -20.51 5.70 8.90
CA TYR A 239 -20.16 4.27 8.76
C TYR A 239 -19.75 3.51 10.04
N TYR A 240 -20.28 3.88 11.19
CA TYR A 240 -20.13 3.08 12.41
C TYR A 240 -21.49 2.79 13.03
N ASN A 241 -21.57 1.67 13.74
CA ASN A 241 -22.68 1.33 14.62
C ASN A 241 -22.13 1.15 16.03
N LEU A 242 -22.84 1.69 17.02
CA LEU A 242 -22.53 1.50 18.45
C LEU A 242 -23.46 0.46 19.04
N TYR A 243 -22.90 -0.42 19.85
CA TYR A 243 -23.63 -1.42 20.61
C TYR A 243 -23.11 -1.44 22.06
N GLU A 244 -23.94 -1.94 22.96
CA GLU A 244 -23.55 -2.26 24.33
C GLU A 244 -23.63 -3.77 24.53
N GLU A 245 -22.59 -4.38 25.09
CA GLU A 245 -22.53 -5.81 25.38
C GLU A 245 -21.77 -5.98 26.69
N ASN A 246 -22.43 -6.48 27.75
CA ASN A 246 -21.82 -6.81 29.05
C ASN A 246 -20.96 -5.66 29.65
N ASP A 247 -21.54 -4.46 29.79
CA ASP A 247 -20.88 -3.23 30.27
C ASP A 247 -19.77 -2.65 29.37
N ASP A 248 -19.38 -3.37 28.30
CA ASP A 248 -18.50 -2.86 27.27
C ASP A 248 -19.29 -2.06 26.22
N THR A 249 -18.69 -0.95 25.78
CA THR A 249 -19.15 -0.26 24.57
C THR A 249 -18.42 -0.84 23.37
N ILE A 250 -19.20 -1.24 22.36
CA ILE A 250 -18.70 -1.83 21.13
C ILE A 250 -18.89 -0.84 19.99
N ILE A 251 -17.82 -0.63 19.24
CA ILE A 251 -17.84 0.11 17.98
C ILE A 251 -17.66 -0.88 16.85
N ILE A 252 -18.65 -0.95 15.96
CA ILE A 252 -18.53 -1.69 14.71
C ILE A 252 -18.33 -0.68 13.58
N VAL A 253 -17.16 -0.69 12.97
CA VAL A 253 -16.86 0.13 11.80
C VAL A 253 -17.09 -0.69 10.54
N ASP A 254 -18.02 -0.23 9.70
CA ASP A 254 -18.30 -0.83 8.40
C ASP A 254 -17.23 -0.42 7.38
N LEU A 255 -16.52 -1.41 6.84
CA LEU A 255 -15.52 -1.18 5.81
C LEU A 255 -16.13 -1.07 4.42
N LYS A 256 -17.40 -1.46 4.22
CA LYS A 256 -18.11 -1.59 2.93
C LYS A 256 -17.18 -2.13 1.85
N THR A 257 -16.94 -3.43 1.84
CA THR A 257 -16.01 -4.05 0.90
C THR A 257 -16.78 -4.85 -0.15
N SER A 258 -16.90 -4.33 -1.38
CA SER A 258 -17.38 -5.14 -2.50
C SER A 258 -16.20 -5.71 -3.30
N PHE A 259 -15.77 -6.93 -2.96
CA PHE A 259 -14.72 -7.63 -3.74
C PHE A 259 -15.28 -8.32 -5.00
N TYR A 260 -16.61 -8.42 -5.14
CA TYR A 260 -17.27 -9.11 -6.25
C TYR A 260 -18.38 -8.26 -6.88
N GLY A 261 -18.17 -7.84 -8.13
CA GLY A 261 -19.20 -7.91 -9.17
C GLY A 261 -20.41 -6.97 -9.13
N TYR A 262 -20.38 -5.82 -8.45
CA TYR A 262 -21.42 -4.79 -8.65
C TYR A 262 -20.87 -3.59 -9.43
N SER A 263 -21.56 -3.28 -10.53
CA SER A 263 -21.25 -2.25 -11.53
C SER A 263 -21.38 -0.80 -11.03
N ASP A 264 -21.78 -0.59 -9.78
CA ASP A 264 -21.78 0.74 -9.15
C ASP A 264 -20.39 1.09 -8.64
N ARG A 265 -19.51 1.37 -9.61
CA ARG A 265 -18.13 1.87 -9.45
C ARG A 265 -18.07 3.29 -8.88
N LYS A 266 -18.76 3.58 -7.78
CA LYS A 266 -18.23 4.60 -6.87
C LYS A 266 -17.05 3.93 -6.20
N ILE A 267 -15.84 4.23 -6.70
CA ILE A 267 -14.56 3.90 -6.07
C ILE A 267 -14.73 4.18 -4.58
N GLN A 268 -14.98 3.13 -3.79
CA GLN A 268 -15.04 3.27 -2.36
C GLN A 268 -13.59 3.51 -1.98
N ASN A 269 -13.27 4.78 -1.69
CA ASN A 269 -12.03 5.12 -1.03
C ASN A 269 -11.95 4.21 0.19
N TYR A 270 -11.08 3.20 0.17
CA TYR A 270 -10.74 2.51 1.40
C TYR A 270 -10.33 3.63 2.36
N LYS A 271 -11.11 3.77 3.42
CA LYS A 271 -10.81 4.71 4.49
C LYS A 271 -9.38 4.42 4.93
N ASN A 272 -8.65 5.44 5.34
CA ASN A 272 -7.28 5.26 5.82
C ASN A 272 -7.32 4.33 7.05
N LEU A 273 -7.17 3.02 6.82
CA LEU A 273 -7.33 1.96 7.83
C LEU A 273 -6.31 2.17 8.94
N ARG A 274 -5.09 2.57 8.57
CA ARG A 274 -4.06 2.95 9.51
C ARG A 274 -4.52 4.06 10.46
N LYS A 275 -5.16 5.11 9.96
CA LYS A 275 -5.72 6.21 10.77
C LYS A 275 -6.86 5.74 11.67
N ILE A 276 -7.71 4.80 11.19
CA ILE A 276 -8.75 4.19 12.03
C ILE A 276 -8.10 3.49 13.23
N PHE A 277 -7.11 2.62 13.00
CA PHE A 277 -6.44 1.89 14.06
C PHE A 277 -5.66 2.83 15.01
N GLU A 278 -5.04 3.88 14.48
CA GLU A 278 -4.38 4.92 15.29
C GLU A 278 -5.37 5.61 16.25
N ILE A 279 -6.51 6.03 15.73
CA ILE A 279 -7.59 6.65 16.51
C ILE A 279 -8.11 5.66 17.57
N MET A 280 -8.35 4.40 17.21
CA MET A 280 -8.84 3.39 18.15
C MET A 280 -7.82 3.12 19.26
N ASN A 281 -6.54 2.93 18.93
CA ASN A 281 -5.48 2.70 19.93
C ASN A 281 -5.37 3.84 20.93
N HIS A 282 -5.38 5.09 20.43
CA HIS A 282 -5.31 6.27 21.27
C HIS A 282 -6.43 6.32 22.31
N ASN A 283 -7.63 5.87 21.95
CA ASN A 283 -8.79 5.89 22.84
C ASN A 283 -8.83 4.67 23.77
N ILE A 284 -8.46 3.48 23.28
CA ILE A 284 -8.34 2.26 24.10
C ILE A 284 -7.28 2.41 25.20
N ARG A 285 -6.12 3.03 24.90
CA ARG A 285 -5.08 3.26 25.91
C ARG A 285 -5.46 4.29 26.98
N LYS A 286 -6.47 5.11 26.71
CA LYS A 286 -6.97 6.11 27.66
C LYS A 286 -8.03 5.57 28.60
N THR A 287 -8.67 4.43 28.31
CA THR A 287 -9.64 3.75 29.17
C THR A 287 -8.95 2.83 30.16
#